data_AF-A0AA91A3K8-F1
#
_entry.id   AF-A0AA91A3K8-F1
#
_cell.length_a   1.000
_cell.length_b   1.000
_cell.length_c   1.000
_cell.angle_alpha   90.00
_cell.angle_beta   90.00
_cell.angle_gamma   90.00
#
_symmetry.space_group_name_H-M   'P 1'
#
loop_
_entity.id
_entity.type
_entity.pdbx_description
1 polymer ?
#
loop_
_entity_poly.entity_id
_entity_poly.type
_entity_poly.pdbx_seq_one_letter_code
_entity_poly.pdbx_strand_id
1 'polypeptide(L)'
;MVNLKAFRNKIINLLANTCTQKVLRAGYLLVPMIITYACLCLYISWSHIPERNITAEVSALGYCSDSSYCNFRINIDAVGMSEQHKDSVCDNYVEITNHPLYARRIELPDSFYQVFKPICLANEKYLEKMKSFYSLNYECGATMSAKLPKEQENETLYTYCSNLTFNYASNPKWKGNGAEKITYGNGLIAFNETYGSGYLRFKSNLFNQVPRLWSRWDITQSNVSLRLKCNNIRCDTISLEFFGASLFSEMYPRPDYINMSRIEFTDSIKINEIISKGLRFHVEFVQLREMAETRIIVLTSILSLALSLIGSIIYKRFLE
;
A
#
# COMPACT_ATOMS: atom_id res chain seq x y z
N MET A 1 54.27 21.56 10.34
CA MET A 1 54.13 20.77 11.58
C MET A 1 53.26 21.53 12.57
N VAL A 2 52.02 21.10 12.82
CA VAL A 2 51.15 21.75 13.82
C VAL A 2 51.70 21.40 15.21
N ASN A 3 52.02 22.42 16.01
CA ASN A 3 52.57 22.25 17.35
C ASN A 3 51.49 21.66 18.28
N LEU A 4 51.47 20.32 18.39
CA LEU A 4 50.46 19.53 19.09
C LEU A 4 50.22 20.00 20.54
N LYS A 5 51.28 20.53 21.18
CA LYS A 5 51.25 21.06 22.55
C LYS A 5 50.40 22.32 22.65
N ALA A 6 50.49 23.21 21.66
CA ALA A 6 49.72 24.45 21.60
C ALA A 6 48.23 24.19 21.26
N PHE A 7 47.95 23.21 20.40
CA PHE A 7 46.58 22.78 20.08
C PHE A 7 45.89 22.16 21.29
N ARG A 8 46.59 21.27 22.02
CA ARG A 8 46.10 20.69 23.27
C ARG A 8 45.80 21.76 24.34
N ASN A 9 46.70 22.74 24.51
CA ASN A 9 46.46 23.84 25.45
C ASN A 9 45.29 24.73 25.04
N LYS A 10 45.06 24.94 23.74
CA LYS A 10 43.86 25.63 23.24
C LYS A 10 42.57 24.88 23.56
N ILE A 11 42.55 23.56 23.39
CA ILE A 11 41.39 22.72 23.77
C ILE A 11 41.15 22.77 25.29
N ILE A 12 42.22 22.66 26.09
CA ILE A 12 42.11 22.75 27.56
C ILE A 12 41.55 24.11 27.99
N ASN A 13 42.04 25.20 27.41
CA ASN A 13 41.52 26.54 27.70
C ASN A 13 40.09 26.75 27.19
N LEU A 14 39.70 26.14 26.06
CA LEU A 14 38.32 26.15 25.57
C LEU A 14 37.37 25.39 26.51
N LEU A 15 37.83 24.26 27.07
CA LEU A 15 37.09 23.44 28.04
C LEU A 15 37.10 24.03 29.46
N ALA A 16 38.07 24.88 29.79
CA ALA A 16 38.17 25.57 31.08
C ALA A 16 37.36 26.88 31.13
N ASN A 17 36.97 27.42 29.98
CA ASN A 17 36.15 28.62 29.91
C ASN A 17 34.72 28.33 30.44
N THR A 18 34.27 29.13 31.41
CA THR A 18 33.04 28.91 32.19
C THR A 18 31.78 28.98 31.33
N CYS A 19 31.80 29.74 30.24
CA CYS A 19 30.68 29.82 29.30
C CYS A 19 30.55 28.54 28.45
N THR A 20 31.65 28.02 27.91
CA THR A 20 31.68 26.72 27.19
C THR A 20 31.37 25.56 28.13
N GLN A 21 31.81 25.58 29.39
CA GLN A 21 31.38 24.58 30.37
C GLN A 21 29.88 24.65 30.64
N LYS A 22 29.27 25.83 30.80
CA LYS A 22 27.81 25.95 30.98
C LYS A 22 27.02 25.46 29.77
N VAL A 23 27.48 25.77 28.55
CA VAL A 23 26.87 25.31 27.29
C VAL A 23 27.01 23.79 27.11
N LEU A 24 28.20 23.23 27.33
CA LEU A 24 28.40 21.77 27.36
C LEU A 24 27.53 21.13 28.44
N ARG A 25 27.47 21.72 29.64
CA ARG A 25 26.67 21.22 30.77
C ARG A 25 25.17 21.23 30.49
N ALA A 26 24.65 22.23 29.79
CA ALA A 26 23.27 22.28 29.34
C ALA A 26 23.03 21.21 28.25
N GLY A 27 23.93 21.10 27.27
CA GLY A 27 23.89 20.05 26.24
C GLY A 27 23.89 18.63 26.81
N TYR A 28 24.64 18.36 27.89
CA TYR A 28 24.70 17.03 28.53
C TYR A 28 23.36 16.54 29.09
N LEU A 29 22.48 17.44 29.56
CA LEU A 29 21.15 17.06 30.03
C LEU A 29 20.12 17.10 28.88
N LEU A 30 20.32 18.02 27.94
CA LEU A 30 19.39 18.26 26.82
C LEU A 30 19.41 17.12 25.80
N VAL A 31 20.58 16.54 25.52
CA VAL A 31 20.72 15.37 24.61
C VAL A 31 19.91 14.16 25.08
N PRO A 32 20.08 13.64 26.31
CA PRO A 32 19.29 12.48 26.74
C PRO A 32 17.80 12.82 26.90
N MET A 33 17.43 14.08 27.19
CA MET A 33 16.02 14.51 27.13
C MET A 33 15.45 14.43 25.70
N ILE A 34 16.19 14.91 24.68
CA ILE A 34 15.80 14.78 23.28
C ILE A 34 15.66 13.31 22.89
N ILE A 35 16.61 12.46 23.31
CA ILE A 35 16.55 11.00 23.03
C ILE A 35 15.31 10.38 23.68
N THR A 36 15.03 10.72 24.94
CA THR A 36 13.84 10.24 25.68
C THR A 36 12.56 10.67 24.95
N TYR A 37 12.46 11.94 24.58
CA TYR A 37 11.33 12.47 23.81
C TYR A 37 11.17 11.76 22.46
N ALA A 38 12.27 11.57 21.72
CA ALA A 38 12.25 10.85 20.45
C ALA A 38 11.80 9.40 20.62
N CYS A 39 12.23 8.72 21.69
CA CYS A 39 11.80 7.36 22.00
C CYS A 39 10.31 7.31 22.30
N LEU A 40 9.79 8.25 23.08
CA LEU A 40 8.35 8.36 23.36
C LEU A 40 7.54 8.60 22.08
N CYS A 41 7.99 9.51 21.21
CA CYS A 41 7.33 9.74 19.92
C CYS A 41 7.32 8.48 19.04
N LEU A 42 8.42 7.70 19.02
CA LEU A 42 8.47 6.43 18.29
C LEU A 42 7.51 5.40 18.89
N TYR A 43 7.50 5.25 20.22
CA TYR A 43 6.59 4.34 20.91
C TYR A 43 5.12 4.64 20.62
N ILE A 44 4.72 5.93 20.71
CA ILE A 44 3.36 6.37 20.37
C ILE A 44 3.05 6.09 18.89
N SER A 45 4.01 6.29 17.98
CA SER A 45 3.78 5.97 16.58
C SER A 45 3.53 4.48 16.36
N TRP A 46 4.14 3.60 17.16
CA TRP A 46 4.01 2.15 17.01
C TRP A 46 2.69 1.57 17.50
N SER A 47 1.88 2.33 18.25
CA SER A 47 0.51 1.95 18.60
C SER A 47 -0.53 2.35 17.55
N HIS A 48 -0.12 3.06 16.49
CA HIS A 48 -1.04 3.45 15.42
C HIS A 48 -1.23 2.29 14.43
N ILE A 49 -2.40 1.66 14.46
CA ILE A 49 -2.79 0.65 13.48
C ILE A 49 -3.12 1.35 12.15
N PRO A 50 -2.49 0.97 11.03
CA PRO A 50 -2.73 1.61 9.74
C PRO A 50 -4.03 1.14 9.08
N GLU A 51 -4.74 2.09 8.46
CA GLU A 51 -5.89 1.85 7.60
C GLU A 51 -5.43 1.60 6.15
N ARG A 52 -6.02 0.60 5.49
CA ARG A 52 -5.87 0.30 4.05
C ARG A 52 -7.23 0.49 3.39
N ASN A 53 -7.34 1.49 2.53
CA ASN A 53 -8.57 1.77 1.78
C ASN A 53 -8.37 1.36 0.32
N ILE A 54 -9.09 0.34 -0.13
CA ILE A 54 -9.03 -0.15 -1.51
C ILE A 54 -10.38 0.08 -2.16
N THR A 55 -10.39 0.89 -3.20
CA THR A 55 -11.55 1.12 -4.05
C THR A 55 -11.22 0.68 -5.47
N ALA A 56 -12.07 -0.14 -6.06
CA ALA A 56 -11.94 -0.51 -7.46
C ALA A 56 -13.31 -0.58 -8.13
N GLU A 57 -13.39 -0.07 -9.34
CA GLU A 57 -14.59 -0.05 -10.16
C GLU A 57 -14.28 -0.68 -11.50
N VAL A 58 -15.05 -1.72 -11.84
CA VAL A 58 -15.00 -2.38 -13.14
C VAL A 58 -16.31 -2.12 -13.85
N SER A 59 -16.24 -1.62 -15.07
CA SER A 59 -17.41 -1.34 -15.91
C SER A 59 -17.31 -2.06 -17.23
N ALA A 60 -18.31 -2.88 -17.55
CA ALA A 60 -18.50 -3.41 -18.90
C ALA A 60 -19.32 -2.43 -19.74
N LEU A 61 -18.85 -2.19 -20.96
CA LEU A 61 -19.36 -1.23 -21.93
C LEU A 61 -19.32 -1.83 -23.34
N GLY A 62 -20.02 -1.20 -24.29
CA GLY A 62 -20.17 -1.74 -25.63
C GLY A 62 -21.08 -2.96 -25.63
N TYR A 63 -20.70 -4.03 -26.33
CA TYR A 63 -21.45 -5.28 -26.33
C TYR A 63 -21.11 -6.10 -25.09
N CYS A 64 -22.10 -6.33 -24.22
CA CYS A 64 -21.93 -7.00 -22.94
C CYS A 64 -22.71 -8.33 -22.92
N SER A 65 -22.12 -9.34 -22.30
CA SER A 65 -22.76 -10.64 -22.05
C SER A 65 -23.04 -10.81 -20.57
N ASP A 66 -24.18 -11.41 -20.25
CA ASP A 66 -24.53 -11.80 -18.88
C ASP A 66 -23.70 -13.00 -18.38
N SER A 67 -23.01 -13.68 -19.31
CA SER A 67 -22.06 -14.76 -19.01
C SER A 67 -20.63 -14.26 -18.83
N SER A 68 -20.34 -13.00 -19.15
CA SER A 68 -19.05 -12.39 -18.82
C SER A 68 -18.96 -12.10 -17.32
N TYR A 69 -17.78 -12.31 -16.75
CA TYR A 69 -17.56 -12.11 -15.33
C TYR A 69 -16.16 -11.55 -15.03
N CYS A 70 -16.00 -11.03 -13.81
CA CYS A 70 -14.72 -10.60 -13.28
C CYS A 70 -14.36 -11.29 -11.97
N ASN A 71 -13.05 -11.48 -11.75
CA ASN A 71 -12.48 -11.95 -10.50
C ASN A 71 -11.51 -10.91 -9.97
N PHE A 72 -11.70 -10.49 -8.72
CA PHE A 72 -10.75 -9.61 -8.03
C PHE A 72 -9.75 -10.44 -7.24
N ARG A 73 -8.46 -10.16 -7.44
CA ARG A 73 -7.38 -10.61 -6.56
C ARG A 73 -6.62 -9.41 -6.04
N ILE A 74 -6.67 -9.24 -4.72
CA ILE A 74 -6.08 -8.12 -4.01
C ILE A 74 -4.98 -8.65 -3.10
N ASN A 75 -3.80 -8.12 -3.30
CA ASN A 75 -2.60 -8.47 -2.59
C ASN A 75 -2.28 -7.40 -1.54
N ILE A 76 -2.12 -7.89 -0.33
CA ILE A 76 -1.85 -7.17 0.90
C ILE A 76 -0.51 -7.75 1.40
N ASP A 77 0.57 -7.47 0.68
CA ASP A 77 1.90 -8.07 0.89
C ASP A 77 2.55 -7.58 2.20
N ALA A 78 2.13 -8.15 3.33
CA ALA A 78 2.63 -7.75 4.63
C ALA A 78 4.11 -8.14 4.86
N VAL A 79 4.64 -9.08 4.08
CA VAL A 79 5.94 -9.71 4.34
C VAL A 79 7.00 -9.37 3.28
N GLY A 80 6.61 -8.68 2.20
CA GLY A 80 7.54 -8.24 1.17
C GLY A 80 7.87 -9.26 0.09
N MET A 81 6.99 -10.24 -0.16
CA MET A 81 7.19 -11.22 -1.23
C MET A 81 7.28 -10.59 -2.63
N SER A 82 6.61 -9.44 -2.83
CA SER A 82 6.61 -8.69 -4.09
C SER A 82 7.96 -8.05 -4.43
N GLU A 83 8.84 -7.79 -3.45
CA GLU A 83 10.21 -7.34 -3.71
C GLU A 83 11.15 -8.51 -4.05
N GLN A 84 10.85 -9.72 -3.56
CA GLN A 84 11.68 -10.92 -3.76
C GLN A 84 11.41 -11.59 -5.11
N HIS A 85 10.18 -11.48 -5.62
CA HIS A 85 9.81 -12.00 -6.93
C HIS A 85 9.68 -10.86 -7.94
N LYS A 86 10.55 -10.85 -8.97
CA LYS A 86 10.41 -9.97 -10.15
C LYS A 86 9.17 -10.29 -11.00
N ASP A 87 8.43 -11.33 -10.63
CA ASP A 87 7.27 -11.81 -11.37
C ASP A 87 5.99 -11.14 -10.92
N SER A 88 5.09 -10.93 -11.89
CA SER A 88 3.77 -10.31 -11.74
C SER A 88 2.77 -11.10 -10.87
N VAL A 89 3.22 -12.14 -10.17
CA VAL A 89 2.39 -13.02 -9.32
C VAL A 89 1.92 -12.27 -8.08
N CYS A 90 2.65 -11.22 -7.67
CA CYS A 90 2.34 -10.42 -6.48
C CYS A 90 1.60 -9.11 -6.77
N ASP A 91 1.18 -8.84 -8.02
CA ASP A 91 0.36 -7.67 -8.35
C ASP A 91 -1.12 -7.91 -8.04
N ASN A 92 -1.83 -6.88 -7.59
CA ASN A 92 -3.30 -6.93 -7.61
C ASN A 92 -3.76 -6.98 -9.06
N TYR A 93 -4.82 -7.73 -9.32
CA TYR A 93 -5.43 -7.71 -10.64
C TYR A 93 -6.91 -7.98 -10.59
N VAL A 94 -7.57 -7.52 -11.66
CA VAL A 94 -8.89 -7.98 -12.04
C VAL A 94 -8.73 -8.88 -13.26
N GLU A 95 -9.16 -10.12 -13.15
CA GLU A 95 -9.32 -10.99 -14.31
C GLU A 95 -10.71 -10.74 -14.90
N ILE A 96 -10.77 -10.57 -16.22
CA ILE A 96 -12.02 -10.44 -16.97
C ILE A 96 -12.13 -11.63 -17.89
N THR A 97 -13.23 -12.37 -17.80
CA THR A 97 -13.60 -13.39 -18.77
C THR A 97 -14.74 -12.87 -19.63
N ASN A 98 -14.50 -12.78 -20.93
CA ASN A 98 -15.46 -12.32 -21.94
C ASN A 98 -16.18 -13.51 -22.57
N HIS A 99 -17.51 -13.42 -22.67
CA HIS A 99 -18.31 -14.35 -23.44
C HIS A 99 -18.95 -13.63 -24.64
N PRO A 100 -18.84 -14.14 -25.88
CA PRO A 100 -19.35 -13.45 -27.08
C PRO A 100 -20.87 -13.56 -27.27
N LEU A 101 -21.60 -14.08 -26.27
CA LEU A 101 -23.07 -14.15 -26.31
C LEU A 101 -23.65 -12.85 -25.76
N TYR A 102 -23.64 -11.82 -26.60
CA TYR A 102 -24.05 -10.49 -26.19
C TYR A 102 -25.55 -10.41 -25.92
N ALA A 103 -25.89 -9.97 -24.72
CA ALA A 103 -27.27 -9.74 -24.30
C ALA A 103 -27.65 -8.26 -24.41
N ARG A 104 -26.67 -7.36 -24.26
CA ARG A 104 -26.91 -5.93 -24.09
C ARG A 104 -25.86 -5.11 -24.85
N ARG A 105 -26.27 -3.93 -25.33
CA ARG A 105 -25.35 -2.92 -25.83
C ARG A 105 -25.43 -1.69 -24.93
N ILE A 106 -24.31 -1.33 -24.33
CA ILE A 106 -24.16 -0.21 -23.41
C ILE A 106 -23.35 0.86 -24.11
N GLU A 107 -23.92 2.06 -24.21
CA GLU A 107 -23.22 3.18 -24.83
C GLU A 107 -21.96 3.54 -24.03
N LEU A 108 -20.91 3.89 -24.75
CA LEU A 108 -19.67 4.35 -24.14
C LEU A 108 -19.89 5.81 -23.71
N PRO A 109 -19.87 6.12 -22.40
CA PRO A 109 -20.14 7.47 -21.94
C PRO A 109 -19.00 8.42 -22.32
N ASP A 110 -19.27 9.72 -22.37
CA ASP A 110 -18.24 10.74 -22.65
C ASP A 110 -17.04 10.65 -21.69
N SER A 111 -17.28 10.28 -20.43
CA SER A 111 -16.24 10.07 -19.42
C SER A 111 -15.27 8.94 -19.80
N PHE A 112 -15.76 7.86 -20.43
CA PHE A 112 -14.92 6.79 -20.94
C PHE A 112 -13.98 7.35 -22.02
N TYR A 113 -14.53 8.09 -22.98
CA TYR A 113 -13.73 8.70 -24.04
C TYR A 113 -12.74 9.70 -23.47
N GLN A 114 -13.10 10.55 -22.51
CA GLN A 114 -12.14 11.51 -21.93
C GLN A 114 -10.93 10.81 -21.30
N VAL A 115 -11.14 9.70 -20.60
CA VAL A 115 -10.07 8.94 -19.95
C VAL A 115 -9.21 8.17 -20.97
N PHE A 116 -9.83 7.54 -21.96
CA PHE A 116 -9.13 6.62 -22.86
C PHE A 116 -8.86 7.20 -24.26
N LYS A 117 -9.31 8.42 -24.59
CA LYS A 117 -9.17 9.03 -25.94
C LYS A 117 -7.74 9.03 -26.47
N PRO A 118 -6.69 9.40 -25.72
CA PRO A 118 -5.32 9.32 -26.22
C PRO A 118 -4.93 7.90 -26.64
N ILE A 119 -5.35 6.90 -25.86
CA ILE A 119 -5.10 5.48 -26.11
C ILE A 119 -5.93 4.98 -27.30
N CYS A 120 -7.19 5.39 -27.37
CA CYS A 120 -8.09 5.06 -28.46
C CYS A 120 -7.56 5.58 -29.80
N LEU A 121 -7.12 6.83 -29.86
CA LEU A 121 -6.55 7.45 -31.06
C LEU A 121 -5.23 6.78 -31.47
N ALA A 122 -4.36 6.45 -30.51
CA ALA A 122 -3.09 5.79 -30.81
C ALA A 122 -3.26 4.34 -31.32
N ASN A 123 -4.41 3.70 -31.05
CA ASN A 123 -4.65 2.28 -31.34
C ASN A 123 -5.95 2.03 -32.13
N GLU A 124 -6.41 3.03 -32.88
CA GLU A 124 -7.71 3.04 -33.56
C GLU A 124 -7.95 1.76 -34.39
N LYS A 125 -6.95 1.35 -35.18
CA LYS A 125 -7.00 0.12 -36.01
C LYS A 125 -7.33 -1.16 -35.24
N TYR A 126 -6.92 -1.25 -33.97
CA TYR A 126 -7.20 -2.42 -33.13
C TYR A 126 -8.57 -2.28 -32.47
N LEU A 127 -8.88 -1.09 -31.94
CA LEU A 127 -10.08 -0.83 -31.17
C LEU A 127 -11.35 -0.76 -32.03
N GLU A 128 -11.24 -0.38 -33.31
CA GLU A 128 -12.35 -0.41 -34.28
C GLU A 128 -12.98 -1.81 -34.40
N LYS A 129 -12.17 -2.85 -34.24
CA LYS A 129 -12.61 -4.25 -34.30
C LYS A 129 -13.15 -4.77 -32.98
N MET A 130 -12.99 -4.02 -31.89
CA MET A 130 -13.41 -4.47 -30.56
C MET A 130 -14.88 -4.15 -30.34
N LYS A 131 -15.59 -5.09 -29.73
CA LYS A 131 -17.03 -4.96 -29.45
C LYS A 131 -17.30 -4.77 -27.96
N SER A 132 -16.54 -5.46 -27.11
CA SER A 132 -16.75 -5.48 -25.66
C SER A 132 -15.60 -4.72 -25.01
N PHE A 133 -15.92 -3.78 -24.13
CA PHE A 133 -14.93 -2.94 -23.45
C PHE A 133 -15.11 -3.08 -21.94
N TYR A 134 -14.01 -3.27 -21.22
CA TYR A 134 -14.01 -3.39 -19.77
C TYR A 134 -12.98 -2.41 -19.22
N SER A 135 -13.45 -1.41 -18.49
CA SER A 135 -12.59 -0.42 -17.86
C SER A 135 -12.44 -0.70 -16.37
N LEU A 136 -11.22 -0.58 -15.85
CA LEU A 136 -10.91 -0.55 -14.43
C LEU A 136 -10.55 0.88 -14.03
N ASN A 137 -11.12 1.37 -12.95
CA ASN A 137 -10.62 2.53 -12.22
C ASN A 137 -10.33 2.10 -10.78
N TYR A 138 -9.18 2.47 -10.23
CA TYR A 138 -8.81 2.09 -8.86
C TYR A 138 -8.20 3.24 -8.07
N GLU A 139 -8.46 3.23 -6.77
CA GLU A 139 -7.80 4.06 -5.77
C GLU A 139 -7.41 3.19 -4.56
N CYS A 140 -6.15 3.23 -4.18
CA CYS A 140 -5.59 2.49 -3.05
C CYS A 140 -4.90 3.47 -2.10
N GLY A 141 -5.54 3.72 -0.95
CA GLY A 141 -5.09 4.62 0.09
C GLY A 141 -4.53 3.91 1.32
N ALA A 142 -3.59 4.57 2.01
CA ALA A 142 -3.17 4.15 3.34
C ALA A 142 -2.80 5.35 4.23
N THR A 143 -3.06 5.23 5.54
CA THR A 143 -2.75 6.27 6.54
C THR A 143 -1.30 6.25 7.02
N MET A 144 -0.45 5.41 6.43
CA MET A 144 0.96 5.29 6.80
C MET A 144 1.90 6.11 5.92
N SER A 145 3.06 6.43 6.47
CA SER A 145 4.13 7.09 5.73
C SER A 145 4.80 6.14 4.73
N ALA A 146 4.27 6.05 3.51
CA ALA A 146 4.95 5.36 2.40
C ALA A 146 5.86 6.30 1.60
N LYS A 147 6.99 5.79 1.11
CA LYS A 147 7.78 6.51 0.12
C LYS A 147 7.09 6.33 -1.23
N LEU A 148 6.48 7.38 -1.74
CA LEU A 148 5.86 7.35 -3.07
C LEU A 148 6.98 7.11 -4.10
N PRO A 149 6.85 6.13 -5.01
CA PRO A 149 7.73 6.03 -6.16
C PRO A 149 7.71 7.35 -6.93
N LYS A 150 8.80 7.65 -7.63
CA LYS A 150 8.76 8.73 -8.62
C LYS A 150 7.70 8.36 -9.66
N GLU A 151 6.84 9.32 -9.99
CA GLU A 151 5.96 9.16 -11.16
C GLU A 151 6.84 8.85 -12.36
N GLN A 152 6.55 7.73 -13.02
CA GLN A 152 7.23 7.40 -14.26
C GLN A 152 6.73 8.38 -15.33
N GLU A 153 7.64 9.21 -15.85
CA GLU A 153 7.34 10.24 -16.84
C GLU A 153 6.76 9.65 -18.14
N ASN A 154 7.12 8.40 -18.47
CA ASN A 154 6.62 7.69 -19.65
C ASN A 154 5.60 6.64 -19.24
N GLU A 155 4.37 6.73 -19.76
CA GLU A 155 3.38 5.65 -19.67
C GLU A 155 3.98 4.36 -20.19
N THR A 156 4.15 3.37 -19.31
CA THR A 156 4.57 2.03 -19.72
C THR A 156 3.36 1.38 -20.36
N LEU A 157 3.21 1.60 -21.66
CA LEU A 157 2.20 0.96 -22.49
C LEU A 157 2.51 -0.55 -22.53
N TYR A 158 1.96 -1.32 -21.58
CA TYR A 158 1.82 -2.76 -21.73
C TYR A 158 0.67 -3.04 -22.71
N THR A 159 0.86 -2.67 -23.97
CA THR A 159 -0.12 -2.94 -25.02
C THR A 159 0.10 -4.34 -25.57
N TYR A 160 -0.58 -5.32 -24.98
CA TYR A 160 -0.80 -6.56 -25.72
C TYR A 160 -1.96 -6.30 -26.69
N CYS A 161 -1.62 -6.07 -27.96
CA CYS A 161 -2.57 -5.91 -29.05
C CYS A 161 -2.59 -7.16 -29.92
N SER A 162 -3.75 -7.77 -30.05
CA SER A 162 -4.03 -8.78 -31.08
C SER A 162 -5.28 -8.39 -31.85
N ASN A 163 -5.64 -9.13 -32.90
CA ASN A 163 -6.93 -8.95 -33.59
C ASN A 163 -8.14 -9.32 -32.73
N LEU A 164 -7.91 -9.96 -31.57
CA LEU A 164 -8.96 -10.51 -30.70
C LEU A 164 -9.07 -9.75 -29.37
N THR A 165 -7.95 -9.22 -28.88
CA THR A 165 -7.83 -8.64 -27.55
C THR A 165 -6.95 -7.40 -27.57
N PHE A 166 -7.36 -6.36 -26.86
CA PHE A 166 -6.57 -5.18 -26.57
C PHE A 166 -6.46 -5.03 -25.06
N ASN A 167 -5.25 -4.76 -24.55
CA ASN A 167 -5.00 -4.52 -23.13
C ASN A 167 -4.22 -3.22 -22.95
N TYR A 168 -4.61 -2.43 -21.96
CA TYR A 168 -3.93 -1.22 -21.51
C TYR A 168 -4.05 -1.10 -20.00
N ALA A 169 -2.96 -0.71 -19.36
CA ALA A 169 -2.93 -0.32 -17.96
C ALA A 169 -2.14 0.98 -17.84
N SER A 170 -2.71 1.99 -17.19
CA SER A 170 -2.02 3.25 -16.96
C SER A 170 -0.91 3.07 -15.93
N ASN A 171 0.14 3.89 -16.03
CA ASN A 171 1.06 4.02 -14.90
C ASN A 171 0.30 4.52 -13.66
N PRO A 172 0.61 4.01 -12.46
CA PRO A 172 0.00 4.49 -11.23
C PRO A 172 0.43 5.94 -10.94
N LYS A 173 -0.55 6.78 -10.64
CA LYS A 173 -0.39 8.16 -10.18
C LYS A 173 -0.61 8.26 -8.68
N TRP A 174 -0.22 9.39 -8.09
CA TRP A 174 -0.20 9.55 -6.63
C TRP A 174 -0.77 10.88 -6.17
N LYS A 175 -1.49 10.87 -5.06
CA LYS A 175 -1.98 12.08 -4.40
C LYS A 175 -1.90 11.95 -2.88
N GLY A 176 -1.65 13.06 -2.20
CA GLY A 176 -1.82 13.15 -0.74
C GLY A 176 -3.20 13.70 -0.41
N ASN A 177 -3.87 13.11 0.57
CA ASN A 177 -5.14 13.59 1.11
C ASN A 177 -5.08 13.60 2.65
N GLY A 178 -4.66 14.73 3.22
CA GLY A 178 -4.39 14.83 4.66
C GLY A 178 -3.29 13.85 5.10
N ALA A 179 -3.61 12.95 6.02
CA ALA A 179 -2.71 11.90 6.49
C ALA A 179 -2.64 10.68 5.55
N GLU A 180 -3.58 10.57 4.60
CA GLU A 180 -3.65 9.45 3.66
C GLU A 180 -2.80 9.72 2.41
N LYS A 181 -2.09 8.70 1.96
CA LYS A 181 -1.42 8.67 0.67
C LYS A 181 -2.18 7.72 -0.23
N ILE A 182 -2.48 8.15 -1.46
CA ILE A 182 -3.35 7.42 -2.38
C ILE A 182 -2.61 7.16 -3.68
N THR A 183 -2.60 5.90 -4.10
CA THR A 183 -2.23 5.43 -5.44
C THR A 183 -3.50 5.31 -6.26
N TYR A 184 -3.50 5.76 -7.51
CA TYR A 184 -4.66 5.60 -8.38
C TYR A 184 -4.26 5.41 -9.84
N GLY A 185 -5.16 4.84 -10.62
CA GLY A 185 -4.94 4.61 -12.03
C GLY A 185 -6.11 3.92 -12.69
N ASN A 186 -5.99 3.70 -14.00
CA ASN A 186 -7.05 3.16 -14.82
C ASN A 186 -6.50 2.05 -15.73
N GLY A 187 -7.38 1.18 -16.22
CA GLY A 187 -7.05 0.13 -17.18
C GLY A 187 -8.18 -0.11 -18.15
N LEU A 188 -7.86 -0.63 -19.32
CA LEU A 188 -8.82 -0.99 -20.37
C LEU A 188 -8.45 -2.34 -20.96
N ILE A 189 -9.40 -3.27 -20.93
CA ILE A 189 -9.34 -4.48 -21.74
C ILE A 189 -10.51 -4.48 -22.71
N ALA A 190 -10.26 -4.78 -23.97
CA ALA A 190 -11.29 -4.87 -24.99
C ALA A 190 -11.17 -6.19 -25.75
N PHE A 191 -12.32 -6.73 -26.14
CA PHE A 191 -12.44 -8.00 -26.85
C PHE A 191 -13.26 -7.82 -28.12
N ASN A 192 -12.85 -8.54 -29.16
CA ASN A 192 -13.66 -8.80 -30.34
C ASN A 192 -14.75 -9.86 -30.02
N GLU A 193 -15.43 -10.40 -31.02
CA GLU A 193 -16.46 -11.47 -30.94
C GLU A 193 -15.88 -12.84 -30.58
N THR A 194 -15.05 -12.90 -29.54
CA THR A 194 -14.41 -14.12 -29.10
C THR A 194 -14.53 -14.31 -27.61
N TYR A 195 -14.65 -15.57 -27.21
CA TYR A 195 -14.40 -15.97 -25.83
C TYR A 195 -12.93 -15.71 -25.48
N GLY A 196 -12.66 -15.17 -24.30
CA GLY A 196 -11.29 -14.91 -23.88
C GLY A 196 -11.19 -14.46 -22.43
N SER A 197 -9.99 -14.57 -21.86
CA SER A 197 -9.65 -14.02 -20.55
C SER A 197 -8.51 -13.02 -20.69
N GLY A 198 -8.49 -12.00 -19.84
CA GLY A 198 -7.36 -11.11 -19.70
C GLY A 198 -7.35 -10.41 -18.34
N TYR A 199 -6.26 -9.72 -18.05
CA TYR A 199 -5.95 -9.23 -16.72
C TYR A 199 -5.65 -7.74 -16.72
N LEU A 200 -6.32 -6.99 -15.85
CA LEU A 200 -5.99 -5.61 -15.54
C LEU A 200 -5.25 -5.56 -14.22
N ARG A 201 -3.93 -5.35 -14.27
CA ARG A 201 -3.07 -5.27 -13.08
C ARG A 201 -3.07 -3.85 -12.52
N PHE A 202 -3.07 -3.74 -11.20
CA PHE A 202 -2.99 -2.47 -10.50
C PHE A 202 -2.17 -2.56 -9.22
N LYS A 203 -1.54 -1.45 -8.83
CA LYS A 203 -0.67 -1.43 -7.66
C LYS A 203 -1.38 -0.82 -6.44
N SER A 204 -1.39 -1.55 -5.33
CA SER A 204 -1.87 -1.11 -4.00
C SER A 204 -0.73 -0.53 -3.15
N ASN A 205 0.27 0.05 -3.83
CA ASN A 205 1.70 0.20 -3.50
C ASN A 205 2.09 0.89 -2.16
N LEU A 206 1.14 1.14 -1.26
CA LEU A 206 1.43 1.51 0.12
C LEU A 206 1.77 0.31 1.01
N PHE A 207 1.45 -0.91 0.56
CA PHE A 207 1.69 -2.14 1.35
C PHE A 207 2.67 -3.12 0.74
N ASN A 208 2.99 -3.00 -0.54
CA ASN A 208 4.04 -3.81 -1.15
C ASN A 208 5.45 -3.34 -0.77
N GLN A 209 5.58 -2.33 0.11
CA GLN A 209 6.85 -2.01 0.76
C GLN A 209 6.98 -2.83 2.03
N VAL A 210 8.04 -3.65 2.08
CA VAL A 210 8.34 -4.51 3.22
C VAL A 210 8.40 -3.66 4.50
N PRO A 211 7.63 -4.00 5.55
CA PRO A 211 7.73 -3.34 6.84
C PRO A 211 9.18 -3.34 7.33
N ARG A 212 9.64 -2.20 7.83
CA ARG A 212 10.99 -2.05 8.37
C ARG A 212 10.94 -1.94 9.89
N LEU A 213 12.04 -2.28 10.54
CA LEU A 213 12.19 -2.19 11.99
C LEU A 213 11.74 -0.83 12.57
N TRP A 214 12.02 0.26 11.84
CA TRP A 214 11.75 1.64 12.25
C TRP A 214 10.53 2.28 11.58
N SER A 215 9.66 1.49 10.96
CA SER A 215 8.38 1.97 10.44
C SER A 215 7.57 2.65 11.56
N ARG A 216 7.03 3.85 11.27
CA ARG A 216 6.33 4.72 12.25
C ARG A 216 4.83 4.41 12.36
N TRP A 217 4.51 3.14 12.56
CA TRP A 217 3.15 2.60 12.73
C TRP A 217 3.23 1.21 13.35
N ASP A 218 2.10 0.60 13.70
CA ASP A 218 2.06 -0.81 14.07
C ASP A 218 2.26 -1.68 12.84
N ILE A 219 3.42 -2.34 12.73
CA ILE A 219 3.73 -3.22 11.61
C ILE A 219 2.99 -4.56 11.71
N THR A 220 2.48 -4.94 12.88
CA THR A 220 1.90 -6.27 13.10
C THR A 220 0.44 -6.34 12.75
N GLN A 221 -0.22 -5.22 12.45
CA GLN A 221 -1.67 -5.19 12.26
C GLN A 221 -2.07 -4.22 11.17
N SER A 222 -3.30 -4.37 10.68
CA SER A 222 -3.91 -3.41 9.76
C SER A 222 -5.42 -3.52 9.73
N ASN A 223 -6.08 -2.38 9.54
CA ASN A 223 -7.50 -2.32 9.24
C ASN A 223 -7.70 -2.21 7.73
N VAL A 224 -8.52 -3.07 7.14
CA VAL A 224 -8.76 -3.12 5.69
C VAL A 224 -10.19 -2.69 5.41
N SER A 225 -10.36 -1.75 4.48
CA SER A 225 -11.65 -1.33 3.94
C SER A 225 -11.63 -1.51 2.42
N LEU A 226 -12.43 -2.44 1.94
CA LEU A 226 -12.59 -2.78 0.53
C LEU A 226 -13.94 -2.27 0.02
N ARG A 227 -13.90 -1.52 -1.09
CA ARG A 227 -15.09 -1.04 -1.81
C ARG A 227 -14.97 -1.40 -3.27
N LEU A 228 -15.79 -2.33 -3.72
CA LEU A 228 -15.81 -2.78 -5.09
C LEU A 228 -17.09 -2.33 -5.78
N LYS A 229 -16.98 -1.95 -7.05
CA LYS A 229 -18.13 -1.68 -7.92
C LYS A 229 -18.00 -2.49 -9.20
N CYS A 230 -19.06 -3.18 -9.57
CA CYS A 230 -19.15 -3.95 -10.81
C CYS A 230 -20.36 -3.43 -11.59
N ASN A 231 -20.10 -2.62 -12.61
CA ASN A 231 -21.16 -2.07 -13.45
C ASN A 231 -21.31 -2.94 -14.70
N ASN A 232 -22.51 -3.50 -14.87
CA ASN A 232 -22.88 -4.32 -16.03
C ASN A 232 -22.02 -5.57 -16.25
N ILE A 233 -21.36 -6.04 -15.20
CA ILE A 233 -20.57 -7.28 -15.19
C ILE A 233 -20.79 -8.00 -13.87
N ARG A 234 -20.84 -9.33 -13.91
CA ARG A 234 -20.93 -10.18 -12.72
C ARG A 234 -19.54 -10.32 -12.10
N CYS A 235 -19.47 -10.37 -10.77
CA CYS A 235 -18.24 -10.76 -10.07
C CYS A 235 -18.41 -12.16 -9.49
N ASP A 236 -17.47 -13.06 -9.80
CA ASP A 236 -17.56 -14.48 -9.41
C ASP A 236 -16.63 -14.79 -8.24
N THR A 237 -15.54 -14.03 -8.08
CA THR A 237 -14.61 -14.26 -6.99
C THR A 237 -13.99 -12.95 -6.49
N ILE A 238 -13.92 -12.81 -5.17
CA ILE A 238 -13.10 -11.80 -4.50
C ILE A 238 -12.10 -12.52 -3.61
N SER A 239 -10.81 -12.35 -3.89
CA SER A 239 -9.72 -12.96 -3.16
C SER A 239 -8.81 -11.90 -2.56
N LEU A 240 -8.49 -12.02 -1.27
CA LEU A 240 -7.51 -11.19 -0.59
C LEU A 240 -6.35 -12.06 -0.11
N GLU A 241 -5.13 -11.75 -0.55
CA GLU A 241 -3.91 -12.51 -0.24
C GLU A 241 -2.92 -11.67 0.56
N PHE A 242 -2.32 -12.29 1.57
CA PHE A 242 -1.47 -11.61 2.55
C PHE A 242 -0.01 -12.10 2.54
N PHE A 243 0.27 -13.18 1.80
CA PHE A 243 1.59 -13.80 1.62
C PHE A 243 2.35 -14.22 2.89
N GLY A 244 1.70 -14.17 4.05
CA GLY A 244 2.25 -14.62 5.33
C GLY A 244 1.15 -15.07 6.29
N ALA A 245 1.55 -15.75 7.36
CA ALA A 245 0.62 -16.20 8.40
C ALA A 245 -0.11 -15.02 9.04
N SER A 246 -1.43 -15.04 8.94
CA SER A 246 -2.34 -13.94 9.28
C SER A 246 -3.49 -14.45 10.12
N LEU A 247 -3.91 -13.64 11.09
CA LEU A 247 -5.09 -13.85 11.90
C LEU A 247 -6.12 -12.79 11.54
N PHE A 248 -7.34 -13.23 11.25
CA PHE A 248 -8.42 -12.34 10.83
C PHE A 248 -9.39 -12.14 11.98
N SER A 249 -9.82 -10.89 12.20
CA SER A 249 -10.98 -10.65 13.03
C SER A 249 -12.22 -11.31 12.44
N GLU A 250 -13.25 -11.48 13.25
CA GLU A 250 -14.57 -11.76 12.71
C GLU A 250 -14.94 -10.65 11.70
N MET A 251 -15.51 -11.05 10.57
CA MET A 251 -15.88 -10.16 9.48
C MET A 251 -17.19 -10.60 8.86
N TYR A 252 -17.91 -9.63 8.30
CA TYR A 252 -19.20 -9.86 7.68
C TYR A 252 -19.21 -9.27 6.25
N PRO A 253 -19.61 -10.05 5.23
CA PRO A 253 -19.93 -11.48 5.29
C PRO A 253 -18.69 -12.33 5.64
N ARG A 254 -18.90 -13.55 6.16
CA ARG A 254 -17.81 -14.48 6.47
C ARG A 254 -17.26 -15.08 5.16
N PRO A 255 -15.93 -15.14 4.96
CA PRO A 255 -15.32 -15.75 3.78
C PRO A 255 -15.76 -17.21 3.61
N ASP A 256 -15.81 -17.65 2.36
CA ASP A 256 -16.09 -19.05 2.01
C ASP A 256 -14.87 -19.93 2.27
N TYR A 257 -13.69 -19.38 1.97
CA TYR A 257 -12.42 -20.02 2.26
C TYR A 257 -11.54 -19.10 3.09
N ILE A 258 -10.91 -19.67 4.11
CA ILE A 258 -9.93 -19.02 4.97
C ILE A 258 -8.73 -19.96 5.09
N ASN A 259 -7.57 -19.46 4.69
CA ASN A 259 -6.27 -20.06 4.94
C ASN A 259 -5.37 -19.04 5.66
N MET A 260 -4.24 -19.48 6.20
CA MET A 260 -3.25 -18.69 6.93
C MET A 260 -2.79 -17.43 6.17
N SER A 261 -2.89 -17.36 4.85
CA SER A 261 -2.43 -16.21 4.05
C SER A 261 -3.47 -15.70 3.05
N ARG A 262 -4.71 -16.19 3.09
CA ARG A 262 -5.73 -15.86 2.07
C ARG A 262 -7.14 -15.98 2.62
N ILE A 263 -8.00 -15.05 2.25
CA ILE A 263 -9.46 -15.17 2.36
C ILE A 263 -10.09 -15.04 0.98
N GLU A 264 -11.18 -15.76 0.76
CA GLU A 264 -11.85 -15.82 -0.54
C GLU A 264 -13.37 -15.88 -0.39
N PHE A 265 -14.04 -15.16 -1.28
CA PHE A 265 -15.49 -15.12 -1.44
C PHE A 265 -15.83 -15.58 -2.86
N THR A 266 -16.72 -16.56 -2.95
CA THR A 266 -17.21 -17.22 -4.18
C THR A 266 -18.74 -17.30 -4.20
N ASP A 267 -19.39 -17.18 -3.04
CA ASP A 267 -20.84 -17.08 -2.94
C ASP A 267 -21.34 -15.73 -3.47
N SER A 268 -22.25 -15.78 -4.44
CA SER A 268 -22.76 -14.59 -5.13
C SER A 268 -23.55 -13.64 -4.24
N ILE A 269 -24.24 -14.14 -3.21
CA ILE A 269 -25.00 -13.31 -2.26
C ILE A 269 -24.01 -12.51 -1.40
N LYS A 270 -22.96 -13.17 -0.90
CA LYS A 270 -21.88 -12.51 -0.14
C LYS A 270 -21.13 -11.50 -0.99
N ILE A 271 -20.80 -11.84 -2.23
CA ILE A 271 -20.13 -10.92 -3.17
C ILE A 271 -21.00 -9.69 -3.42
N ASN A 272 -22.30 -9.85 -3.68
CA ASN A 272 -23.22 -8.73 -3.87
C ASN A 272 -23.35 -7.87 -2.61
N GLU A 273 -23.28 -8.47 -1.42
CA GLU A 273 -23.23 -7.73 -0.17
C GLU A 273 -21.93 -6.90 -0.04
N ILE A 274 -20.78 -7.47 -0.40
CA ILE A 274 -19.50 -6.73 -0.42
C ILE A 274 -19.54 -5.59 -1.45
N ILE A 275 -20.11 -5.80 -2.64
CA ILE A 275 -20.22 -4.76 -3.67
C ILE A 275 -21.15 -3.62 -3.20
N SER A 276 -22.24 -3.94 -2.51
CA SER A 276 -23.23 -2.94 -2.06
C SER A 276 -22.82 -2.18 -0.80
N LYS A 277 -22.22 -2.86 0.19
CA LYS A 277 -21.91 -2.28 1.51
C LYS A 277 -20.41 -2.03 1.75
N GLY A 278 -19.55 -2.64 0.93
CA GLY A 278 -18.12 -2.75 1.20
C GLY A 278 -17.81 -3.87 2.20
N LEU A 279 -16.54 -4.19 2.35
CA LEU A 279 -16.02 -5.14 3.32
C LEU A 279 -15.02 -4.41 4.24
N ARG A 280 -15.17 -4.59 5.55
CA ARG A 280 -14.24 -4.06 6.54
C ARG A 280 -13.85 -5.14 7.53
N PHE A 281 -12.56 -5.26 7.80
CA PHE A 281 -12.03 -6.23 8.76
C PHE A 281 -10.66 -5.81 9.28
N HIS A 282 -10.27 -6.42 10.39
CA HIS A 282 -8.96 -6.27 10.98
C HIS A 282 -8.13 -7.53 10.72
N VAL A 283 -6.83 -7.36 10.48
CA VAL A 283 -5.88 -8.46 10.28
C VAL A 283 -4.62 -8.23 11.11
N GLU A 284 -4.15 -9.30 11.75
CA GLU A 284 -2.84 -9.36 12.40
C GLU A 284 -1.88 -10.24 11.59
N PHE A 285 -0.64 -9.80 11.43
CA PHE A 285 0.43 -10.48 10.73
C PHE A 285 1.36 -11.16 11.74
N VAL A 286 1.21 -12.48 11.90
CA VAL A 286 1.93 -13.27 12.91
C VAL A 286 3.45 -13.19 12.70
N GLN A 287 3.90 -13.19 11.44
CA GLN A 287 5.32 -13.18 11.09
C GLN A 287 6.03 -11.87 11.44
N LEU A 288 5.29 -10.78 11.66
CA LEU A 288 5.87 -9.47 12.00
C LEU A 288 6.00 -9.26 13.51
N ARG A 289 5.51 -10.20 14.34
CA ARG A 289 5.55 -10.10 15.81
C ARG A 289 6.99 -10.06 16.34
N GLU A 290 7.88 -10.92 15.85
CA GLU A 290 9.29 -10.93 16.27
C GLU A 290 10.00 -9.61 15.95
N MET A 291 9.73 -9.02 14.77
CA MET A 291 10.28 -7.71 14.41
C MET A 291 9.71 -6.61 15.32
N ALA A 292 8.44 -6.69 15.69
CA ALA A 292 7.80 -5.75 16.59
C ALA A 292 8.32 -5.86 18.04
N GLU A 293 8.61 -7.07 18.52
CA GLU A 293 9.28 -7.28 19.81
C GLU A 293 10.70 -6.74 19.78
N THR A 294 11.45 -7.01 18.70
CA THR A 294 12.81 -6.51 18.53
C THR A 294 12.88 -4.98 18.59
N ARG A 295 11.99 -4.26 17.89
CA ARG A 295 11.98 -2.79 17.95
C ARG A 295 11.65 -2.28 19.34
N ILE A 296 10.78 -2.96 20.10
CA ILE A 296 10.46 -2.59 21.49
C ILE A 296 11.70 -2.78 22.38
N ILE A 297 12.39 -3.92 22.30
CA ILE A 297 13.61 -4.21 23.07
C ILE A 297 14.69 -3.16 22.82
N VAL A 298 14.93 -2.81 21.54
CA VAL A 298 15.93 -1.79 21.19
C VAL A 298 15.53 -0.43 21.74
N LEU A 299 14.26 -0.05 21.61
CA LEU A 299 13.77 1.23 22.12
C LEU A 299 13.85 1.32 23.64
N THR A 300 13.44 0.28 24.36
CA THR A 300 13.51 0.23 25.83
C THR A 300 14.95 0.26 26.32
N SER A 301 15.88 -0.36 25.59
CA SER A 301 17.32 -0.32 25.91
C SER A 301 17.88 1.10 25.80
N ILE A 302 17.57 1.81 24.69
CA ILE A 302 17.97 3.20 24.49
C ILE A 302 17.33 4.12 25.55
N LEU A 303 16.05 3.94 25.82
CA LEU A 303 15.30 4.71 26.80
C LEU A 303 15.88 4.52 28.22
N SER A 304 16.18 3.28 28.61
CA SER A 304 16.76 2.97 29.92
C SER A 304 18.14 3.61 30.10
N LEU A 305 18.99 3.60 29.06
CA LEU A 305 20.27 4.29 29.07
C LEU A 305 20.10 5.80 29.18
N ALA A 306 19.17 6.39 28.43
CA ALA A 306 18.91 7.83 28.46
C ALA A 306 18.40 8.29 29.83
N LEU A 307 17.45 7.56 30.42
CA LEU A 307 16.91 7.84 31.75
C LEU A 307 17.96 7.66 32.85
N SER A 308 18.81 6.64 32.75
CA SER A 308 19.93 6.42 33.69
C SER A 308 20.94 7.57 33.64
N LEU A 309 21.26 8.07 32.43
CA LEU A 309 22.11 9.24 32.25
C LEU A 309 21.48 10.50 32.85
N ILE A 310 20.18 10.72 32.63
CA ILE A 310 19.44 11.83 33.25
C ILE A 310 19.52 11.74 34.77
N GLY A 311 19.18 10.58 35.35
CA GLY A 311 19.23 10.35 36.79
C GLY A 311 20.63 10.60 37.38
N SER A 312 21.67 10.09 36.73
CA SER A 312 23.07 10.30 37.15
C SER A 312 23.48 11.79 37.09
N ILE A 313 23.09 12.50 36.02
CA ILE A 313 23.39 13.94 35.88
C ILE A 313 22.65 14.75 36.94
N ILE A 314 21.38 14.42 37.23
CA ILE A 314 20.60 15.10 38.27
C ILE A 314 21.22 14.84 39.65
N TYR A 315 21.50 13.58 39.98
CA TYR A 315 22.10 13.18 41.25
C TYR A 315 23.42 13.94 41.51
N LYS A 316 24.35 13.86 40.57
CA LYS A 316 25.69 14.47 40.69
C LYS A 316 25.67 16.01 40.73
N ARG A 317 24.60 16.66 40.30
CA ARG A 317 24.56 18.14 40.17
C ARG A 317 23.65 18.83 41.18
N PHE A 318 22.65 18.14 41.70
CA PHE A 318 21.64 18.74 42.55
C PHE A 318 21.51 18.05 43.92
N LEU A 319 22.08 16.86 44.09
CA LEU A 319 21.96 16.06 45.33
C LEU A 319 23.33 15.77 45.99
N GLU A 320 24.42 15.76 45.23
CA GLU A 320 25.80 15.96 45.71
C GLU A 320 26.20 17.44 45.62
#